data_AF-A0A1B8GXW8-F1
#
_entry.id   AF-A0A1B8GXW8-F1
#
_cell.length_a   1.000
_cell.length_b   1.000
_cell.length_c   1.000
_cell.angle_alpha   90.00
_cell.angle_beta   90.00
_cell.angle_gamma   90.00
#
_symmetry.space_group_name_H-M   'P 1'
#
loop_
_entity.id
_entity.type
_entity.pdbx_description
1 polymer ?
#
loop_
_entity_poly.entity_id
_entity_poly.type
_entity_poly.pdbx_seq_one_letter_code
_entity_poly.pdbx_strand_id
1 'polypeptide(L)'
;MTSYRRNNVNTSAITITEYATPSPLDWFVIGCMLALFGTGVASPWITPGDHIWNLLTQYFPGGAEQALWMARTLVPLLAFAHAGEVVLFDQLRMRRHGVRRWSRVWWMWEISCAVEGIRAWKRVDGVIAHKKKE
;
A
#
# COMPACT_ATOMS: atom_id res chain seq x y z
N MET A 1 47.93 16.91 -4.76
CA MET A 1 46.77 16.55 -3.92
C MET A 1 45.49 16.74 -4.73
N THR A 2 44.98 15.65 -5.28
CA THR A 2 43.79 15.64 -6.13
C THR A 2 42.55 15.83 -5.25
N SER A 3 41.91 16.99 -5.35
CA SER A 3 40.69 17.31 -4.62
C SER A 3 39.56 16.37 -5.04
N TYR A 4 39.26 15.38 -4.20
CA TYR A 4 38.09 14.52 -4.32
C TYR A 4 36.85 15.37 -3.99
N ARG A 5 36.30 16.08 -4.99
CA ARG A 5 35.01 16.76 -4.88
C ARG A 5 33.96 15.67 -4.70
N ARG A 6 33.59 15.39 -3.45
CA ARG A 6 32.40 14.60 -3.09
C ARG A 6 31.22 15.35 -3.72
N ASN A 7 30.73 14.88 -4.87
CA ASN A 7 29.44 15.32 -5.38
C ASN A 7 28.38 14.79 -4.42
N ASN A 8 28.07 15.60 -3.42
CA ASN A 8 26.88 15.52 -2.60
C ASN A 8 25.68 15.73 -3.53
N VAL A 9 25.35 14.71 -4.32
CA VAL A 9 24.07 14.61 -5.04
C VAL A 9 23.00 14.71 -3.96
N ASN A 10 22.41 15.89 -3.85
CA ASN A 10 21.40 16.18 -2.89
C ASN A 10 20.21 15.29 -3.25
N THR A 11 19.99 14.21 -2.49
CA THR A 11 18.92 13.24 -2.77
C THR A 11 17.53 13.88 -2.71
N SER A 12 17.42 15.09 -2.14
CA SER A 12 16.20 15.91 -2.19
C SER A 12 15.97 16.66 -3.51
N ALA A 13 16.96 16.72 -4.41
CA ALA A 13 16.80 17.31 -5.74
C ALA A 13 16.04 16.39 -6.71
N ILE A 14 15.90 15.10 -6.38
CA ILE A 14 15.16 14.15 -7.20
C ILE A 14 13.67 14.43 -7.00
N THR A 15 13.04 14.97 -8.04
CA THR A 15 11.60 15.22 -8.08
C THR A 15 10.89 14.01 -8.68
N ILE A 16 9.90 13.47 -7.96
CA ILE A 16 9.03 12.42 -8.50
C ILE A 16 7.91 13.08 -9.31
N THR A 17 7.91 12.86 -10.62
CA THR A 17 6.90 13.42 -11.55
C THR A 17 5.99 12.35 -12.15
N GLU A 18 6.27 11.08 -11.88
CA GLU A 18 5.61 9.94 -12.52
C GLU A 18 5.14 8.91 -11.51
N TYR A 19 4.19 8.08 -11.93
CA TYR A 19 3.69 6.95 -11.18
C TYR A 19 4.12 5.66 -11.86
N ALA A 20 4.77 4.77 -11.10
CA ALA A 20 5.08 3.43 -11.54
C ALA A 20 3.91 2.50 -11.20
N THR A 21 3.38 1.80 -12.20
CA THR A 21 2.25 0.87 -12.02
C THR A 21 2.66 -0.38 -11.23
N PRO A 22 1.75 -0.99 -10.46
CA PRO A 22 2.03 -2.23 -9.74
C PRO A 22 2.30 -3.40 -10.70
N SER A 23 3.12 -4.36 -10.27
CA SER A 23 3.33 -5.60 -11.02
C SER A 23 2.09 -6.51 -10.95
N PRO A 24 1.96 -7.54 -11.81
CA PRO A 24 0.83 -8.48 -11.73
C PRO A 24 0.70 -9.17 -10.35
N LEU A 25 1.83 -9.45 -9.70
CA LEU A 25 1.84 -10.00 -8.35
C LEU A 25 1.35 -8.98 -7.31
N ASP A 26 1.70 -7.71 -7.46
CA ASP A 26 1.20 -6.66 -6.59
C ASP A 26 -0.31 -6.48 -6.77
N TRP A 27 -0.81 -6.54 -8.00
CA TRP A 27 -2.25 -6.53 -8.28
C TRP A 27 -3.01 -7.68 -7.64
N PHE A 28 -2.42 -8.89 -7.62
CA PHE A 28 -3.00 -10.02 -6.90
C PHE A 28 -3.10 -9.74 -5.39
N VAL A 29 -2.02 -9.23 -4.78
CA VAL A 29 -2.00 -8.89 -3.35
C VAL A 29 -2.99 -7.77 -3.03
N ILE A 30 -3.10 -6.75 -3.88
CA ILE A 30 -4.11 -5.69 -3.80
C ILE A 30 -5.51 -6.31 -3.75
N GLY A 31 -5.80 -7.25 -4.65
CA GLY A 31 -7.08 -7.96 -4.68
C GLY A 31 -7.38 -8.69 -3.37
N CYS A 32 -6.41 -9.44 -2.84
CA CYS A 32 -6.55 -10.13 -1.55
C CYS A 32 -6.77 -9.14 -0.39
N MET A 33 -6.05 -8.02 -0.39
CA MET A 33 -6.18 -6.99 0.65
C MET A 33 -7.58 -6.35 0.61
N LEU A 34 -8.05 -5.96 -0.56
CA LEU A 34 -9.40 -5.40 -0.75
C LEU A 34 -10.48 -6.41 -0.36
N ALA A 35 -10.31 -7.68 -0.68
CA ALA A 35 -11.23 -8.73 -0.26
C ALA A 35 -11.26 -8.89 1.27
N LEU A 36 -10.10 -8.82 1.94
CA LEU A 36 -10.02 -8.86 3.40
C LEU A 36 -10.73 -7.66 4.04
N PHE A 37 -10.43 -6.44 3.60
CA PHE A 37 -11.11 -5.22 4.06
C PHE A 37 -12.62 -5.28 3.80
N GLY A 38 -13.01 -5.69 2.59
CA GLY A 38 -14.41 -5.88 2.21
C GLY A 38 -15.11 -6.89 3.10
N THR A 39 -14.46 -8.01 3.44
CA THR A 39 -15.01 -9.02 4.34
C THR A 39 -15.12 -8.51 5.77
N GLY A 40 -14.13 -7.76 6.27
CA GLY A 40 -14.18 -7.17 7.62
C GLY A 40 -15.31 -6.15 7.77
N VAL A 41 -15.45 -5.26 6.77
CA VAL A 41 -16.57 -4.32 6.70
C VAL A 41 -17.89 -5.08 6.58
N ALA A 42 -17.98 -6.07 5.67
CA ALA A 42 -19.19 -6.86 5.45
C ALA A 42 -19.56 -7.77 6.64
N SER A 43 -18.61 -8.03 7.55
CA SER A 43 -18.75 -9.04 8.60
C SER A 43 -19.99 -8.92 9.49
N PRO A 44 -20.57 -7.74 9.80
CA PRO A 44 -21.81 -7.64 10.56
C PRO A 44 -23.05 -8.16 9.80
N TRP A 45 -22.99 -8.20 8.47
CA TRP A 45 -24.09 -8.62 7.60
C TRP A 45 -23.95 -10.05 7.07
N ILE A 46 -22.83 -10.73 7.37
CA ILE A 46 -22.62 -12.12 6.97
C ILE A 46 -23.23 -13.02 8.06
N THR A 47 -24.34 -13.70 7.74
CA THR A 47 -25.02 -14.60 8.68
C THR A 47 -24.89 -16.07 8.30
N PRO A 48 -24.97 -17.01 9.27
CA PRO A 48 -24.92 -18.44 9.00
C PRO A 48 -25.98 -18.88 7.98
N GLY A 49 -25.54 -19.58 6.93
CA GLY A 49 -26.41 -20.09 5.86
C GLY A 49 -26.48 -19.21 4.61
N ASP A 50 -26.02 -17.96 4.67
CA ASP A 50 -25.93 -17.10 3.50
C ASP A 50 -24.87 -17.58 2.51
N HIS A 51 -24.97 -17.10 1.26
CA HIS A 51 -24.05 -17.50 0.19
C HIS A 51 -22.58 -17.21 0.56
N ILE A 52 -22.29 -16.05 1.15
CA ILE A 52 -20.93 -15.68 1.58
C ILE A 52 -20.45 -16.59 2.72
N TRP A 53 -21.33 -16.93 3.67
CA TRP A 53 -21.00 -17.85 4.76
C TRP A 53 -20.65 -19.24 4.23
N ASN A 54 -21.44 -19.75 3.27
CA ASN A 54 -21.21 -21.07 2.67
C ASN A 54 -19.90 -21.08 1.86
N LEU A 55 -19.62 -20.02 1.09
CA LEU A 55 -18.35 -19.88 0.38
C LEU A 55 -17.15 -19.86 1.33
N LEU A 56 -17.20 -19.06 2.39
CA LEU A 56 -16.14 -19.03 3.41
C LEU A 56 -16.01 -20.39 4.09
N THR A 57 -17.11 -21.06 4.38
CA THR A 57 -17.08 -22.40 4.99
C THR A 57 -16.44 -23.45 4.09
N GLN A 58 -16.68 -23.37 2.77
CA GLN A 58 -16.17 -24.34 1.80
C GLN A 58 -14.69 -24.11 1.42
N TYR A 59 -14.28 -22.85 1.30
CA TYR A 59 -12.98 -22.50 0.73
C TYR A 59 -11.96 -21.97 1.75
N PHE A 60 -12.40 -21.43 2.89
CA PHE A 60 -11.48 -20.89 3.89
C PHE A 60 -11.04 -21.98 4.88
N PRO A 61 -9.73 -22.17 5.10
CA PRO A 61 -9.24 -23.10 6.10
C PRO A 61 -9.68 -22.62 7.50
N GLY A 62 -10.52 -23.41 8.17
CA GLY A 62 -11.13 -23.05 9.46
C GLY A 62 -12.57 -22.52 9.37
N GLY A 63 -13.13 -22.44 8.17
CA GLY A 63 -14.52 -22.10 7.92
C GLY A 63 -14.87 -20.62 8.15
N ALA A 64 -16.16 -20.31 8.04
CA ALA A 64 -16.65 -18.93 8.08
C ALA A 64 -16.42 -18.23 9.42
N GLU A 65 -16.52 -18.94 10.55
CA GLU A 65 -16.31 -18.35 11.88
C GLU A 65 -14.87 -17.83 12.04
N GLN A 66 -13.88 -18.66 11.69
CA GLN A 66 -12.48 -18.25 11.77
C GLN A 66 -12.18 -17.12 10.78
N ALA A 67 -12.74 -17.17 9.57
CA ALA A 67 -12.60 -16.12 8.58
C ALA A 67 -13.15 -14.77 9.08
N LEU A 68 -14.35 -14.77 9.66
CA LEU A 68 -15.00 -13.56 10.20
C LEU A 68 -14.28 -13.04 11.44
N TRP A 69 -13.81 -13.92 12.31
CA TRP A 69 -12.97 -13.54 13.46
C TRP A 69 -11.68 -12.87 13.01
N MET A 70 -10.98 -13.47 12.03
CA MET A 70 -9.77 -12.88 11.44
C MET A 70 -10.09 -11.53 10.81
N ALA A 71 -11.15 -11.42 10.02
CA ALA A 71 -11.52 -10.18 9.37
C ALA A 71 -11.82 -9.07 10.40
N ARG A 72 -12.61 -9.36 11.44
CA ARG A 72 -12.95 -8.37 12.49
C ARG A 72 -11.75 -7.95 13.33
N THR A 73 -10.75 -8.82 13.48
CA THR A 73 -9.56 -8.54 14.31
C THR A 73 -8.45 -7.88 13.51
N LEU A 74 -8.15 -8.41 12.31
CA LEU A 74 -7.04 -7.96 11.48
C LEU A 74 -7.38 -6.68 10.72
N VAL A 75 -8.63 -6.48 10.26
CA VAL A 75 -8.98 -5.30 9.46
C VAL A 75 -8.77 -3.99 10.21
N PRO A 76 -9.22 -3.81 11.48
CA PRO A 76 -8.95 -2.57 12.21
C PRO A 76 -7.44 -2.33 12.44
N LEU A 77 -6.69 -3.40 12.74
CA LEU A 77 -5.25 -3.31 12.96
C LEU A 77 -4.51 -2.93 11.67
N LEU A 78 -4.86 -3.55 10.55
CA LEU A 78 -4.30 -3.23 9.24
C LEU A 78 -4.72 -1.83 8.77
N ALA A 79 -5.99 -1.44 8.98
CA ALA A 79 -6.45 -0.09 8.67
C ALA A 79 -5.60 0.96 9.40
N PHE A 80 -5.34 0.75 10.69
CA PHE A 80 -4.53 1.65 11.49
C PHE A 80 -3.07 1.70 11.01
N ALA A 81 -2.49 0.54 10.70
CA ALA A 81 -1.14 0.46 10.15
C ALA A 81 -1.03 1.20 8.80
N HIS A 82 -1.95 0.94 7.87
CA HIS A 82 -1.97 1.60 6.56
C HIS A 82 -2.22 3.11 6.67
N ALA A 83 -3.06 3.57 7.60
CA ALA A 83 -3.23 4.99 7.87
C ALA A 83 -1.92 5.64 8.33
N GLY A 84 -1.16 4.97 9.19
CA GLY A 84 0.18 5.40 9.59
C GLY A 84 1.15 5.42 8.41
N GLU A 85 1.14 4.39 7.57
CA GLU A 85 2.00 4.30 6.39
C GLU A 85 1.74 5.40 5.38
N VAL A 86 0.48 5.72 5.08
CA VAL A 86 0.07 6.83 4.19
C VAL A 86 0.62 8.17 4.71
N VAL A 87 0.44 8.46 6.00
CA VAL A 87 0.95 9.70 6.60
C VAL A 87 2.48 9.78 6.53
N LEU A 88 3.17 8.68 6.87
CA LEU A 88 4.63 8.61 6.78
C LEU A 88 5.12 8.71 5.34
N PHE A 89 4.37 8.16 4.38
CA PHE A 89 4.72 8.15 2.97
C PHE A 89 4.61 9.55 2.35
N ASP A 90 3.55 10.30 2.68
CA ASP A 90 3.44 11.71 2.30
C ASP A 90 4.63 12.52 2.85
N GLN A 91 4.95 12.36 4.14
CA GLN A 91 5.96 13.16 4.81
C GLN A 91 7.39 12.81 4.38
N LEU A 92 7.72 11.53 4.33
CA LEU A 92 9.09 11.04 4.13
C LEU A 92 9.46 10.84 2.66
N ARG A 93 8.47 10.71 1.77
CA ARG A 93 8.70 10.50 0.34
C ARG A 93 8.07 11.59 -0.52
N MET A 94 6.74 11.72 -0.54
CA MET A 94 6.08 12.62 -1.50
C MET A 94 6.53 14.07 -1.32
N ARG A 95 6.39 14.62 -0.12
CA ARG A 95 6.81 15.99 0.20
C ARG A 95 8.32 16.17 0.06
N ARG A 96 9.10 15.17 0.47
CA ARG A 96 10.57 15.21 0.42
C ARG A 96 11.12 15.23 -1.00
N HIS A 97 10.44 14.58 -1.94
CA HIS A 97 10.82 14.46 -3.34
C HIS A 97 9.97 15.35 -4.26
N GLY A 98 9.51 16.51 -3.74
CA GLY A 98 8.91 17.57 -4.54
C GLY A 98 7.53 17.24 -5.14
N VAL A 99 6.87 16.16 -4.72
CA VAL A 99 5.52 15.85 -5.18
C VAL A 99 4.55 16.85 -4.55
N ARG A 100 3.88 17.64 -5.38
CA ARG A 100 2.84 18.57 -4.91
C ARG A 100 1.67 17.77 -4.34
N ARG A 101 1.35 17.99 -3.06
CA ARG A 101 0.15 17.42 -2.43
C ARG A 101 -1.09 17.72 -3.25
N TRP A 102 -2.01 16.75 -3.28
CA TRP A 102 -3.25 16.81 -4.07
C TRP A 102 -3.07 16.86 -5.60
N SER A 103 -1.83 16.75 -6.10
CA SER A 103 -1.63 16.52 -7.53
C SER A 103 -2.12 15.13 -7.93
N ARG A 104 -2.33 14.92 -9.22
CA ARG A 104 -2.69 13.60 -9.75
C ARG A 104 -1.66 12.53 -9.38
N VAL A 105 -0.37 12.85 -9.48
CA VAL A 105 0.74 11.95 -9.14
C VAL A 105 0.72 11.61 -7.64
N TRP A 106 0.46 12.61 -6.79
CA TRP A 106 0.29 12.39 -5.36
C TRP A 106 -0.84 11.42 -5.07
N TRP A 107 -2.04 11.62 -5.66
CA TRP A 107 -3.17 10.73 -5.46
C TRP A 107 -2.89 9.30 -5.91
N MET A 108 -2.22 9.11 -7.05
CA MET A 108 -1.87 7.78 -7.53
C MET A 108 -0.94 7.05 -6.55
N TRP A 109 0.01 7.77 -5.96
CA TRP A 109 0.95 7.22 -4.98
C TRP A 109 0.29 6.97 -3.62
N GLU A 110 -0.52 7.89 -3.12
CA GLU A 110 -1.19 7.75 -1.82
C GLU A 110 -2.27 6.67 -1.82
N ILE A 111 -3.10 6.59 -2.87
CA ILE A 111 -4.11 5.53 -2.99
C ILE A 111 -3.41 4.17 -3.07
N SER A 112 -2.32 4.09 -3.82
CA SER A 112 -1.53 2.88 -3.90
C SER A 112 -0.89 2.52 -2.55
N CYS A 113 -0.37 3.48 -1.79
CA CYS A 113 0.13 3.23 -0.44
C CYS A 113 -0.99 2.80 0.51
N ALA A 114 -2.19 3.37 0.41
CA ALA A 114 -3.33 2.99 1.23
C ALA A 114 -3.77 1.53 1.00
N VAL A 115 -3.60 1.00 -0.21
CA VAL A 115 -4.02 -0.36 -0.57
C VAL A 115 -2.89 -1.37 -0.42
N GLU A 116 -1.67 -1.01 -0.80
CA GLU A 116 -0.51 -1.90 -0.86
C GLU A 116 0.43 -1.81 0.34
N GLY A 117 0.38 -0.69 1.07
CA GLY A 117 1.28 -0.38 2.17
C GLY A 117 2.75 -0.30 1.75
N ILE A 118 3.61 -1.01 2.48
CA ILE A 118 5.08 -1.09 2.27
C ILE A 118 5.49 -1.43 0.83
N ARG A 119 4.66 -2.11 0.04
CA ARG A 119 4.99 -2.39 -1.37
C ARG A 119 5.07 -1.12 -2.21
N ALA A 120 4.19 -0.15 -1.98
CA ALA A 120 4.25 1.15 -2.63
C ALA A 120 5.54 1.91 -2.26
N TRP A 121 6.00 1.77 -1.00
CA TRP A 121 7.29 2.33 -0.55
C TRP A 121 8.47 1.79 -1.35
N LYS A 122 8.56 0.46 -1.50
CA LYS A 122 9.62 -0.17 -2.29
C LYS A 122 9.61 0.29 -3.74
N ARG A 123 8.42 0.51 -4.31
CA ARG A 123 8.29 0.96 -5.70
C ARG A 123 8.73 2.41 -5.88
N VAL A 124 8.36 3.31 -4.97
CA VAL A 124 8.90 4.68 -4.96
C VAL A 124 10.41 4.68 -4.80
N ASP A 125 10.94 3.87 -3.88
CA ASP A 125 12.39 3.77 -3.67
C ASP A 125 13.11 3.28 -4.94
N GLY A 126 12.49 2.37 -5.70
CA GLY A 126 12.96 1.95 -7.03
C GLY A 126 12.99 3.09 -8.05
N VAL A 127 11.93 3.91 -8.11
CA VAL A 127 11.87 5.09 -8.99
C VAL A 127 12.94 6.11 -8.63
N ILE A 128 13.12 6.39 -7.33
CA ILE A 128 14.17 7.30 -6.84
C ILE A 128 15.56 6.76 -7.20
N ALA A 129 15.78 5.45 -7.01
CA ALA A 129 17.05 4.81 -7.33
C ALA A 129 17.36 4.84 -8.84
N HIS A 130 16.33 4.72 -9.69
CA HIS A 130 16.47 4.86 -11.14
C HIS A 130 16.88 6.29 -11.51
N LYS A 131 16.13 7.30 -11.02
CA LYS A 131 16.42 8.72 -11.28
C LYS A 131 17.77 9.20 -10.71
N LYS A 132 18.34 8.49 -9.75
CA LYS A 132 19.69 8.79 -9.22
C LYS A 132 20.81 8.29 -10.13
N LYS A 133 20.53 7.31 -10.99
CA LYS A 133 21.50 6.71 -11.93
C LYS A 133 21.51 7.40 -13.29
N GLU A 134 20.40 8.06 -13.66
CA GLU A 134 20.30 8.99 -14.78
C GLU A 134 21.12 10.26 -14.53
#